data_AF-A0AAN0T236-F1
#
_entry.id   AF-A0AAN0T236-F1
#
_cell.length_a   1.000
_cell.length_b   1.000
_cell.length_c   1.000
_cell.angle_alpha   90.00
_cell.angle_beta   90.00
_cell.angle_gamma   90.00
#
_symmetry.space_group_name_H-M   'P 1'
#
loop_
_entity.id
_entity.type
_entity.pdbx_description
1 polymer ?
#
loop_
_entity_poly.entity_id
_entity_poly.type
_entity_poly.pdbx_seq_one_letter_code
_entity_poly.pdbx_strand_id
1 'polypeptide(L)'
;MKNLVTYGKDENEIFIPAFYTLLNYHQAIMEYLESDNKTYEMEAEKIIEEINSIINLFFKKSSIKNRIEIDYQLKLFLENEVKRYKIWKKENYDYKRINIKGFKVYKNISKKNWAFLSLYNINSEEFCNQFEIDFRNMYENQLDKLKDIEQIILLRNCVNFFFWIKDNKIDKLNIPVFEKFNSNNWFKLSDYFNGYEQINSILVTDEDRKKIESWDDNELRKKVGKTIINIDPNIIAKECSKPHGVYEIADMELPIKNKDNYNTYYLCMPFKSGKEIKGKVKEDLTYQVFRPYTYFGERAIVVFISVKEATEPFYNSIKRAKANLNWEVHTIIGDTLIKLLKYNSLI
;
A
#
# COMPACT_ATOMS: atom_id res chain seq x y z
N MET A 1 14.91 25.15 32.35
CA MET A 1 15.94 24.44 31.54
C MET A 1 17.35 24.40 32.16
N LYS A 2 17.55 24.63 33.47
CA LYS A 2 18.91 24.62 34.08
C LYS A 2 19.42 23.26 34.57
N ASN A 3 18.62 22.19 34.55
CA ASN A 3 18.95 20.93 35.26
C ASN A 3 19.11 19.67 34.39
N LEU A 4 19.24 19.77 33.06
CA LEU A 4 19.46 18.59 32.20
C LEU A 4 20.93 18.34 31.83
N VAL A 5 21.84 19.26 32.15
CA VAL A 5 23.27 19.20 31.77
C VAL A 5 24.13 18.56 32.87
N THR A 6 23.54 18.13 33.99
CA THR A 6 24.27 17.59 35.16
C THR A 6 24.80 16.16 35.02
N TYR A 7 24.64 15.51 33.86
CA TYR A 7 25.02 14.10 33.64
C TYR A 7 26.15 13.86 32.62
N GLY A 8 26.95 14.87 32.28
CA GLY A 8 28.15 14.69 31.44
C GLY A 8 27.88 14.26 29.99
N LYS A 9 26.62 14.31 29.52
CA LYS A 9 26.27 14.12 28.11
C LYS A 9 26.47 15.43 27.35
N ASP A 10 26.99 15.34 26.12
CA ASP A 10 27.13 16.49 25.22
C ASP A 10 25.75 17.17 25.09
N GLU A 11 25.72 18.50 25.25
CA GLU A 11 24.52 19.32 25.07
C GLU A 11 23.84 18.99 23.72
N ASN A 12 24.62 18.66 22.70
CA ASN A 12 24.11 18.25 21.39
C ASN A 12 23.30 16.94 21.41
N GLU A 13 23.65 15.97 22.24
CA GLU A 13 22.96 14.66 22.34
C GLU A 13 21.55 14.79 22.91
N ILE A 14 21.26 15.86 23.65
CA ILE A 14 19.95 16.10 24.24
C ILE A 14 19.16 17.09 23.40
N PHE A 15 19.77 18.22 23.04
CA PHE A 15 19.05 19.31 22.40
C PHE A 15 18.72 19.01 20.93
N ILE A 16 19.55 18.27 20.17
CA ILE A 16 19.23 17.94 18.78
C ILE A 16 18.01 17.00 18.70
N PRO A 17 17.95 15.86 19.41
CA PRO A 17 16.76 15.00 19.39
C PRO A 17 15.51 15.70 19.91
N ALA A 18 15.64 16.52 20.96
CA ALA A 18 14.52 17.31 21.48
C ALA A 18 13.98 18.29 20.42
N PHE A 19 14.88 18.94 19.67
CA PHE A 19 14.49 19.84 18.59
C PHE A 19 13.80 19.10 17.45
N TYR A 20 14.32 17.94 17.02
CA TYR A 20 13.65 17.08 16.03
C TYR A 20 12.26 16.63 16.49
N THR A 21 12.14 16.24 17.76
CA THR A 21 10.86 15.82 18.34
C THR A 21 9.85 16.98 18.31
N LEU A 22 10.29 18.17 18.66
CA LEU A 22 9.47 19.38 18.62
C LEU A 22 8.99 19.73 17.21
N LEU A 23 9.85 19.56 16.19
CA LEU A 23 9.45 19.74 14.78
C LEU A 23 8.43 18.68 14.33
N ASN A 24 8.54 17.43 14.78
CA ASN A 24 7.54 16.42 14.46
C ASN A 24 6.19 16.73 15.14
N TYR A 25 6.19 17.23 16.38
CA TYR A 25 4.97 17.71 17.01
C TYR A 25 4.38 18.91 16.29
N HIS A 26 5.22 19.86 15.87
CA HIS A 26 4.78 20.96 15.01
C HIS A 26 4.07 20.44 13.76
N GLN A 27 4.71 19.52 13.04
CA GLN A 27 4.15 18.91 11.83
C GLN A 27 2.80 18.25 12.07
N ALA A 28 2.68 17.43 13.12
CA ALA A 28 1.44 16.72 13.43
C ALA A 28 0.28 17.66 13.77
N ILE A 29 0.56 18.72 14.53
CA ILE A 29 -0.45 19.74 14.85
C ILE A 29 -0.84 20.54 13.60
N MET A 30 0.13 20.89 12.75
CA MET A 30 -0.16 21.55 11.47
C MET A 30 -1.01 20.67 10.54
N GLU A 31 -0.73 19.37 10.45
CA GLU A 31 -1.54 18.42 9.67
C GLU A 31 -2.99 18.35 10.17
N TYR A 32 -3.19 18.39 11.49
CA TYR A 32 -4.53 18.49 12.07
C TYR A 32 -5.20 19.82 11.73
N LEU A 33 -4.52 20.96 11.89
CA LEU A 33 -5.06 22.29 11.59
C LEU A 33 -5.41 22.47 10.11
N GLU A 34 -4.66 21.83 9.21
CA GLU A 34 -4.91 21.80 7.76
C GLU A 34 -6.03 20.83 7.37
N SER A 35 -6.44 19.92 8.26
CA SER A 35 -7.50 18.95 7.99
C SER A 35 -8.91 19.56 8.06
N ASP A 36 -9.89 18.85 7.50
CA ASP A 36 -11.31 19.23 7.55
C ASP A 36 -11.92 19.08 8.95
N ASN A 37 -11.29 18.33 9.85
CA ASN A 37 -11.81 18.11 11.20
C ASN A 37 -11.41 19.25 12.14
N LYS A 38 -12.40 19.94 12.72
CA LYS A 38 -12.21 21.12 13.60
C LYS A 38 -12.55 20.88 15.08
N THR A 39 -12.69 19.63 15.52
CA THR A 39 -13.16 19.26 16.88
C THR A 39 -12.34 19.90 18.01
N TYR A 40 -11.02 19.96 17.87
CA TYR A 40 -10.02 20.49 18.81
C TYR A 40 -9.20 21.64 18.24
N GLU A 41 -9.79 22.45 17.34
CA GLU A 41 -9.07 23.54 16.66
C GLU A 41 -8.44 24.52 17.65
N MET A 42 -9.21 25.00 18.64
CA MET A 42 -8.70 25.97 19.62
C MET A 42 -7.54 25.44 20.47
N GLU A 43 -7.58 24.17 20.86
CA GLU A 43 -6.49 23.53 21.61
C GLU A 43 -5.25 23.36 20.74
N ALA A 44 -5.43 22.93 19.49
CA ALA A 44 -4.35 22.81 18.52
C ALA A 44 -3.67 24.15 18.23
N GLU A 45 -4.45 25.24 18.12
CA GLU A 45 -3.94 26.61 17.97
C GLU A 45 -3.05 27.04 19.15
N LYS A 46 -3.46 26.74 20.39
CA LYS A 46 -2.64 27.05 21.57
C LYS A 46 -1.34 26.25 21.57
N ILE A 47 -1.43 24.96 21.28
CA ILE A 47 -0.26 24.06 21.26
C ILE A 47 0.74 24.51 20.19
N ILE A 48 0.29 24.89 18.98
CA ILE A 48 1.22 25.31 17.92
C ILE A 48 1.94 26.61 18.25
N GLU A 49 1.28 27.55 18.95
CA GLU A 49 1.90 28.79 19.44
C GLU A 49 2.95 28.52 20.53
N GLU A 50 2.66 27.59 21.44
CA GLU A 50 3.61 27.14 22.45
C GLU A 50 4.83 26.46 21.82
N ILE A 51 4.60 25.56 20.86
CA ILE A 51 5.65 24.89 20.11
C ILE A 51 6.55 25.91 19.41
N ASN A 52 5.98 26.89 18.70
CA ASN A 52 6.74 27.95 18.02
C ASN A 52 7.55 28.80 19.01
N SER A 53 6.96 29.13 20.17
CA SER A 53 7.66 29.83 21.24
C SER A 53 8.87 29.04 21.74
N ILE A 54 8.75 27.71 21.89
CA ILE A 54 9.84 26.83 22.29
C ILE A 54 10.90 26.71 21.18
N ILE A 55 10.51 26.54 19.91
CA ILE A 55 11.42 26.53 18.75
C ILE A 55 12.30 27.80 18.75
N ASN A 56 11.70 28.97 19.01
CA ASN A 56 12.42 30.24 19.13
C ASN A 56 13.46 30.26 20.27
N LEU A 57 13.24 29.50 21.35
CA LEU A 57 14.23 29.34 22.41
C LEU A 57 15.41 28.46 21.97
N PHE A 58 15.18 27.43 21.16
CA PHE A 58 16.25 26.59 20.61
C PHE A 58 17.21 27.40 19.73
N PHE A 59 16.73 28.36 18.95
CA PHE A 59 17.58 29.25 18.16
C PHE A 59 18.49 30.17 18.98
N LYS A 60 18.27 30.32 20.28
CA LYS A 60 19.21 31.05 21.15
C LYS A 60 20.50 30.25 21.41
N LYS A 61 20.52 28.95 21.10
CA LYS A 61 21.67 28.07 21.25
C LYS A 61 22.51 28.03 19.97
N SER A 62 23.79 28.36 20.08
CA SER A 62 24.74 28.34 18.95
C SER A 62 24.93 26.94 18.38
N SER A 63 24.94 25.91 19.21
CA SER A 63 25.02 24.51 18.79
C SER A 63 23.90 24.11 17.81
N ILE A 64 22.66 24.49 18.12
CA ILE A 64 21.50 24.21 17.27
C ILE A 64 21.57 24.99 15.96
N LYS A 65 21.94 26.27 16.01
CA LYS A 65 22.17 27.08 14.80
C LYS A 65 23.21 26.44 13.88
N ASN A 66 24.38 26.11 14.43
CA ASN A 66 25.45 25.46 13.69
C ASN A 66 25.00 24.12 13.10
N ARG A 67 24.19 23.35 13.85
CA ARG A 67 23.67 22.07 13.36
C ARG A 67 22.71 22.26 12.19
N ILE A 68 21.80 23.21 12.28
CA ILE A 68 20.83 23.54 11.22
C ILE A 68 21.58 24.01 9.96
N GLU A 69 22.69 24.73 10.09
CA GLU A 69 23.46 25.17 8.93
C GLU A 69 24.11 24.02 8.14
N ILE A 70 24.49 22.93 8.82
CA ILE A 70 25.22 21.81 8.22
C ILE A 70 24.29 20.65 7.82
N ASP A 71 23.17 20.47 8.54
CA ASP A 71 22.23 19.36 8.33
C ASP A 71 21.05 19.79 7.46
N TYR A 72 21.17 19.59 6.15
CA TYR A 72 20.14 20.00 5.19
C TYR A 72 18.79 19.34 5.39
N GLN A 73 18.74 18.12 5.94
CA GLN A 73 17.48 17.47 6.29
C GLN A 73 16.77 18.30 7.36
N LEU A 74 17.47 18.62 8.46
CA LEU A 74 16.90 19.39 9.56
C LEU A 74 16.53 20.81 9.10
N LYS A 75 17.42 21.45 8.33
CA LYS A 75 17.22 22.80 7.81
C LYS A 75 15.96 22.90 6.98
N LEU A 76 15.83 22.03 5.97
CA LEU A 76 14.67 22.07 5.09
C LEU A 76 13.41 21.61 5.81
N PHE A 77 13.50 20.67 6.74
CA PHE A 77 12.34 20.29 7.56
C PHE A 77 11.81 21.47 8.38
N LEU A 78 12.68 22.16 9.10
CA LEU A 78 12.33 23.37 9.84
C LEU A 78 11.72 24.45 8.93
N GLU A 79 12.34 24.74 7.79
CA GLU A 79 11.85 25.78 6.87
C GLU A 79 10.47 25.43 6.28
N ASN A 80 10.22 24.15 6.01
CA ASN A 80 8.91 23.68 5.58
C ASN A 80 7.85 23.94 6.66
N GLU A 81 8.17 23.63 7.91
CA GLU A 81 7.25 23.85 9.04
C GLU A 81 6.99 25.35 9.28
N VAL A 82 8.02 26.20 9.18
CA VAL A 82 7.86 27.66 9.25
C VAL A 82 6.99 28.18 8.11
N LYS A 83 7.17 27.67 6.89
CA LYS A 83 6.33 28.03 5.73
C LYS A 83 4.87 27.68 6.00
N ARG A 84 4.58 26.44 6.41
CA ARG A 84 3.22 25.97 6.70
C ARG A 84 2.55 26.82 7.76
N TYR A 85 3.26 27.07 8.87
CA TYR A 85 2.77 27.90 9.96
C TYR A 85 2.39 29.31 9.51
N LYS A 86 3.27 29.98 8.75
CA LYS A 86 3.00 31.32 8.23
C LYS A 86 1.83 31.36 7.27
N ILE A 87 1.73 30.39 6.35
CA ILE A 87 0.60 30.29 5.42
C ILE A 87 -0.71 30.14 6.21
N TRP A 88 -0.72 29.27 7.22
CA TRP A 88 -1.88 29.08 8.10
C TRP A 88 -2.26 30.38 8.85
N LYS A 89 -1.28 31.12 9.37
CA LYS A 89 -1.47 32.47 9.94
C LYS A 89 -1.81 33.55 8.92
N LYS A 90 -1.89 33.23 7.63
CA LYS A 90 -2.09 34.17 6.51
C LYS A 90 -0.99 35.24 6.44
N GLU A 91 0.22 34.88 6.85
CA GLU A 91 1.42 35.70 6.76
C GLU A 91 2.20 35.42 5.46
N ASN A 92 2.96 36.41 5.01
CA ASN A 92 3.85 36.24 3.86
C ASN A 92 5.09 35.42 4.23
N TYR A 93 5.44 34.47 3.37
CA TYR A 93 6.65 33.67 3.45
C TYR A 93 7.59 33.96 2.27
N ASP A 94 8.83 34.35 2.56
CA ASP A 94 9.86 34.65 1.57
C ASP A 94 10.94 33.57 1.58
N TYR A 95 10.85 32.63 0.64
CA TYR A 95 11.80 31.52 0.53
C TYR A 95 13.20 31.97 0.08
N LYS A 96 13.36 33.14 -0.56
CA LYS A 96 14.64 33.59 -1.13
C LYS A 96 15.73 33.79 -0.07
N ARG A 97 15.33 33.80 1.21
CA ARG A 97 16.20 33.90 2.37
C ARG A 97 16.93 32.59 2.72
N ILE A 98 16.51 31.45 2.18
CA ILE A 98 17.11 30.16 2.51
C ILE A 98 18.33 29.89 1.62
N ASN A 99 19.52 29.92 2.23
CA ASN A 99 20.74 29.50 1.53
C ASN A 99 20.82 27.97 1.41
N ILE A 100 20.54 27.45 0.21
CA ILE A 100 20.65 26.04 -0.16
C ILE A 100 21.81 25.73 -1.10
N LYS A 101 22.78 26.64 -1.29
CA LYS A 101 23.89 26.45 -2.25
C LYS A 101 24.69 25.16 -2.01
N GLY A 102 24.94 24.82 -0.74
CA GLY A 102 25.65 23.59 -0.36
C GLY A 102 24.81 22.30 -0.47
N PHE A 103 23.51 22.40 -0.75
CA PHE A 103 22.63 21.23 -0.86
C PHE A 103 23.01 20.36 -2.06
N LYS A 104 23.41 21.00 -3.18
CA LYS A 104 23.81 20.31 -4.42
C LYS A 104 24.92 19.30 -4.19
N VAL A 105 25.91 19.67 -3.36
CA VAL A 105 27.10 18.86 -3.05
C VAL A 105 26.94 18.01 -1.77
N TYR A 106 25.74 17.97 -1.20
CA TYR A 106 25.50 17.21 0.04
C TYR A 106 25.59 15.70 -0.21
N LYS A 107 26.54 15.04 0.48
CA LYS A 107 26.92 13.65 0.18
C LYS A 107 26.09 12.58 0.91
N ASN A 108 25.42 12.93 2.01
CA ASN A 108 24.66 11.95 2.78
C ASN A 108 23.35 11.62 2.06
N ILE A 109 23.32 10.48 1.36
CA ILE A 109 22.23 10.03 0.50
C ILE A 109 20.90 9.99 1.27
N SER A 110 20.87 9.27 2.41
CA SER A 110 19.67 9.13 3.23
C SER A 110 19.10 10.50 3.63
N LYS A 111 19.94 11.37 4.21
CA LYS A 111 19.51 12.70 4.64
C LYS A 111 19.09 13.59 3.47
N LYS A 112 19.77 13.49 2.33
CA LYS A 112 19.42 14.24 1.11
C LYS A 112 18.03 13.83 0.60
N ASN A 113 17.72 12.52 0.63
CA ASN A 113 16.42 12.00 0.24
C ASN A 113 15.29 12.54 1.13
N TRP A 114 15.49 12.57 2.44
CA TRP A 114 14.55 13.19 3.36
C TRP A 114 14.41 14.70 3.15
N ALA A 115 15.52 15.39 2.90
CA ALA A 115 15.53 16.83 2.66
C ALA A 115 14.75 17.23 1.39
N PHE A 116 14.77 16.39 0.36
CA PHE A 116 14.02 16.59 -0.88
C PHE A 116 12.51 16.69 -0.67
N LEU A 117 11.96 15.93 0.28
CA LEU A 117 10.53 15.98 0.60
C LEU A 117 10.11 17.38 1.05
N SER A 118 10.89 17.98 1.95
CA SER A 118 10.67 19.35 2.40
C SER A 118 10.97 20.37 1.32
N LEU A 119 12.02 20.16 0.50
CA LEU A 119 12.37 21.09 -0.58
C LEU A 119 11.25 21.22 -1.61
N TYR A 120 10.60 20.12 -1.98
CA TYR A 120 9.45 20.16 -2.90
C TYR A 120 8.36 21.11 -2.40
N ASN A 121 8.01 21.00 -1.12
CA ASN A 121 6.99 21.84 -0.51
C ASN A 121 7.42 23.30 -0.37
N ILE A 122 8.72 23.57 -0.19
CA ILE A 122 9.25 24.93 -0.06
C ILE A 122 9.36 25.62 -1.43
N ASN A 123 10.07 24.97 -2.36
CA ASN A 123 10.39 25.43 -3.71
C ASN A 123 10.47 24.23 -4.67
N SER A 124 9.34 23.95 -5.32
CA SER A 124 9.19 22.83 -6.26
C SER A 124 10.11 22.93 -7.49
N GLU A 125 10.46 24.15 -7.92
CA GLU A 125 11.33 24.36 -9.09
C GLU A 125 12.77 23.93 -8.80
N GLU A 126 13.35 24.40 -7.68
CA GLU A 126 14.70 23.97 -7.29
C GLU A 126 14.72 22.48 -6.94
N PHE A 127 13.66 21.96 -6.30
CA PHE A 127 13.51 20.52 -6.10
C PHE A 127 13.64 19.77 -7.42
N CYS A 128 12.90 20.14 -8.47
CA CYS A 128 12.92 19.40 -9.73
C CYS A 128 14.28 19.49 -10.43
N ASN A 129 14.85 20.70 -10.47
CA ASN A 129 16.16 20.94 -11.08
C ASN A 129 17.27 20.09 -10.43
N GLN A 130 17.20 19.87 -9.12
CA GLN A 130 18.24 19.14 -8.39
C GLN A 130 17.93 17.64 -8.26
N PHE A 131 16.66 17.26 -8.08
CA PHE A 131 16.25 15.88 -7.84
C PHE A 131 16.55 14.99 -9.05
N GLU A 132 16.29 15.45 -10.28
CA GLU A 132 16.58 14.65 -11.48
C GLU A 132 18.07 14.30 -11.59
N ILE A 133 18.94 15.29 -11.33
CA ILE A 133 20.39 15.12 -11.37
C ILE A 133 20.84 14.13 -10.29
N ASP A 134 20.35 14.29 -9.07
CA ASP A 134 20.71 13.39 -7.97
C ASP A 134 20.10 11.99 -8.13
N PHE A 135 18.91 11.87 -8.72
CA PHE A 135 18.28 10.57 -9.01
C PHE A 135 19.19 9.71 -9.88
N ARG A 136 19.59 10.24 -11.05
CA ARG A 136 20.46 9.53 -11.99
C ARG A 136 21.86 9.25 -11.42
N ASN A 137 22.43 10.22 -10.71
CA ASN A 137 23.81 10.11 -10.23
C ASN A 137 23.96 9.32 -8.92
N MET A 138 22.96 9.36 -8.04
CA MET A 138 23.06 8.84 -6.67
C MET A 138 22.12 7.68 -6.41
N TYR A 139 20.87 7.73 -6.88
CA TYR A 139 19.83 6.79 -6.45
C TYR A 139 19.62 5.61 -7.40
N GLU A 140 19.70 5.83 -8.72
CA GLU A 140 19.42 4.81 -9.75
C GLU A 140 20.20 3.50 -9.54
N ASN A 141 21.46 3.60 -9.09
CA ASN A 141 22.34 2.46 -8.85
C ASN A 141 22.53 2.11 -7.37
N GLN A 142 21.76 2.71 -6.46
CA GLN A 142 21.93 2.54 -5.01
C GLN A 142 20.62 2.29 -4.26
N LEU A 143 19.53 1.96 -4.97
CA LEU A 143 18.22 1.64 -4.37
C LEU A 143 18.33 0.56 -3.30
N ASP A 144 19.06 -0.53 -3.57
CA ASP A 144 19.23 -1.66 -2.66
C ASP A 144 19.99 -1.31 -1.36
N LYS A 145 20.65 -0.14 -1.31
CA LYS A 145 21.37 0.34 -0.13
C LYS A 145 20.50 1.18 0.80
N LEU A 146 19.31 1.58 0.34
CA LEU A 146 18.34 2.33 1.13
C LEU A 146 17.53 1.38 2.00
N LYS A 147 17.24 1.81 3.23
CA LYS A 147 16.27 1.12 4.08
C LYS A 147 14.87 1.24 3.49
N ASP A 148 13.97 0.31 3.82
CA ASP A 148 12.59 0.28 3.31
C ASP A 148 11.88 1.64 3.44
N ILE A 149 11.99 2.30 4.60
CA ILE A 149 11.39 3.63 4.80
C ILE A 149 11.99 4.69 3.88
N GLU A 150 13.28 4.62 3.59
CA GLU A 150 13.97 5.56 2.69
C GLU A 150 13.58 5.31 1.23
N GLN A 151 13.34 4.05 0.85
CA GLN A 151 12.78 3.71 -0.47
C GLN A 151 11.37 4.29 -0.64
N ILE A 152 10.54 4.23 0.40
CA ILE A 152 9.20 4.86 0.40
C ILE A 152 9.32 6.38 0.23
N ILE A 153 10.24 7.02 0.94
CA ILE A 153 10.48 8.47 0.78
C ILE A 153 10.99 8.80 -0.62
N LEU A 154 11.87 7.97 -1.19
CA LEU A 154 12.38 8.16 -2.55
C LEU A 154 11.24 8.05 -3.56
N LEU A 155 10.37 7.03 -3.42
CA LEU A 155 9.19 6.87 -4.26
C LEU A 155 8.28 8.09 -4.20
N ARG A 156 8.04 8.64 -3.00
CA ARG A 156 7.26 9.88 -2.83
C ARG A 156 7.91 11.06 -3.56
N ASN A 157 9.23 11.19 -3.50
CA ASN A 157 9.95 12.22 -4.26
C ASN A 157 9.84 12.01 -5.77
N CYS A 158 9.92 10.77 -6.27
CA CYS A 158 9.68 10.47 -7.69
C CYS A 158 8.27 10.89 -8.11
N VAL A 159 7.24 10.57 -7.32
CA VAL A 159 5.85 10.99 -7.58
C VAL A 159 5.72 12.51 -7.63
N ASN A 160 6.33 13.22 -6.67
CA ASN A 160 6.35 14.69 -6.66
C ASN A 160 7.02 15.27 -7.91
N PHE A 161 8.11 14.66 -8.37
CA PHE A 161 8.81 15.06 -9.59
C PHE A 161 7.95 14.87 -10.84
N PHE A 162 7.37 13.66 -11.03
CA PHE A 162 6.49 13.37 -12.16
C PHE A 162 5.26 14.29 -12.20
N PHE A 163 4.68 14.58 -11.02
CA PHE A 163 3.59 15.55 -10.91
C PHE A 163 4.00 16.94 -11.40
N TRP A 164 5.20 17.40 -11.05
CA TRP A 164 5.69 18.74 -11.45
C TRP A 164 5.98 18.83 -12.94
N ILE A 165 6.67 17.84 -13.54
CA ILE A 165 6.95 17.85 -14.99
C ILE A 165 5.68 17.66 -15.85
N LYS A 166 4.51 17.48 -15.20
CA LYS A 166 3.22 17.17 -15.84
C LYS A 166 3.30 15.96 -16.77
N ASP A 167 4.29 15.11 -16.54
CA ASP A 167 4.39 13.83 -17.21
C ASP A 167 3.49 12.86 -16.45
N ASN A 168 2.18 13.00 -16.72
CA ASN A 168 1.15 12.09 -16.22
C ASN A 168 1.25 10.71 -16.88
N LYS A 169 2.30 10.45 -17.65
CA LYS A 169 2.76 9.08 -17.91
C LYS A 169 3.45 8.54 -16.66
N ILE A 170 2.69 8.44 -15.58
CA ILE A 170 2.78 7.20 -14.81
C ILE A 170 2.21 6.14 -15.75
N ASP A 171 2.99 5.76 -16.77
CA ASP A 171 2.76 4.51 -17.49
C ASP A 171 2.71 3.49 -16.38
N LYS A 172 1.48 3.02 -16.10
CA LYS A 172 1.09 2.06 -15.07
C LYS A 172 2.21 1.81 -14.09
N LEU A 173 2.14 2.41 -12.90
CA LEU A 173 3.04 2.13 -11.79
C LEU A 173 3.24 0.62 -11.75
N ASN A 174 4.36 0.16 -12.30
CA ASN A 174 4.65 -1.26 -12.41
C ASN A 174 5.06 -1.59 -10.99
N ILE A 175 4.06 -2.03 -10.22
CA ILE A 175 4.30 -2.72 -8.96
C ILE A 175 5.43 -3.69 -9.27
N PRO A 176 6.57 -3.62 -8.58
CA PRO A 176 7.78 -4.33 -8.96
C PRO A 176 7.42 -5.79 -9.23
N VAL A 177 7.47 -6.12 -10.52
CA VAL A 177 7.36 -7.47 -11.02
C VAL A 177 8.70 -8.07 -10.61
N PHE A 178 8.71 -8.82 -9.50
CA PHE A 178 9.88 -9.55 -9.00
C PHE A 178 10.72 -10.09 -10.18
N GLU A 179 11.97 -9.66 -10.29
CA GLU A 179 12.80 -9.82 -11.51
C GLU A 179 13.09 -11.28 -11.92
N LYS A 180 12.63 -12.26 -11.14
CA LYS A 180 12.67 -13.69 -11.47
C LYS A 180 11.38 -14.36 -11.01
N PHE A 181 10.38 -14.40 -11.86
CA PHE A 181 9.24 -15.28 -11.64
C PHE A 181 9.45 -16.63 -12.31
N ASN A 182 9.29 -17.70 -11.53
CA ASN A 182 8.94 -18.99 -12.10
C ASN A 182 7.46 -18.92 -12.47
N SER A 183 7.10 -19.24 -13.71
CA SER A 183 5.68 -19.36 -14.10
C SER A 183 5.00 -20.38 -13.19
N ASN A 184 3.90 -20.02 -12.53
CA ASN A 184 3.09 -20.92 -11.70
C ASN A 184 2.23 -21.88 -12.55
N ASN A 185 2.77 -22.37 -13.68
CA ASN A 185 2.11 -23.29 -14.61
C ASN A 185 1.81 -24.68 -14.01
N TRP A 186 2.22 -24.92 -12.77
CA TRP A 186 2.00 -26.19 -12.07
C TRP A 186 0.58 -26.30 -11.50
N PHE A 187 -0.14 -25.20 -11.30
CA PHE A 187 -1.47 -25.22 -10.71
C PHE A 187 -2.56 -25.51 -11.75
N LYS A 188 -3.47 -26.45 -11.42
CA LYS A 188 -4.65 -26.76 -12.22
C LYS A 188 -5.88 -26.84 -11.31
N LEU A 189 -7.00 -26.30 -11.78
CA LEU A 189 -8.26 -26.37 -11.02
C LEU A 189 -8.71 -27.82 -10.75
N SER A 190 -8.44 -28.76 -11.66
CA SER A 190 -8.78 -30.17 -11.47
C SER A 190 -8.00 -30.88 -10.37
N ASP A 191 -6.83 -30.37 -9.98
CA ASP A 191 -6.10 -30.89 -8.82
C ASP A 191 -6.78 -30.54 -7.49
N TYR A 192 -7.64 -29.53 -7.47
CA TYR A 192 -8.21 -28.97 -6.23
C TYR A 192 -9.74 -28.96 -6.18
N PHE A 193 -10.43 -29.11 -7.31
CA PHE A 193 -11.90 -29.14 -7.39
C PHE A 193 -12.37 -30.45 -8.03
N ASN A 194 -13.10 -31.26 -7.27
CA ASN A 194 -13.57 -32.57 -7.68
C ASN A 194 -14.48 -32.47 -8.91
N GLY A 195 -14.12 -33.21 -9.95
CA GLY A 195 -14.91 -33.29 -11.18
C GLY A 195 -14.76 -32.13 -12.14
N TYR A 196 -13.83 -31.19 -11.90
CA TYR A 196 -13.74 -29.95 -12.66
C TYR A 196 -13.55 -30.16 -14.18
N GLU A 197 -12.81 -31.19 -14.60
CA GLU A 197 -12.62 -31.50 -16.03
C GLU A 197 -13.88 -32.09 -16.70
N GLN A 198 -14.78 -32.68 -15.90
CA GLN A 198 -15.98 -33.38 -16.38
C GLN A 198 -17.22 -32.47 -16.40
N ILE A 199 -17.13 -31.24 -15.91
CA ILE A 199 -18.30 -30.35 -15.79
C ILE A 199 -18.89 -29.90 -17.13
N ASN A 200 -18.12 -29.97 -18.23
CA ASN A 200 -18.54 -29.44 -19.53
C ASN A 200 -19.80 -30.12 -20.10
N SER A 201 -20.03 -31.39 -19.77
CA SER A 201 -21.21 -32.15 -20.22
C SER A 201 -22.47 -31.92 -19.37
N ILE A 202 -22.37 -31.14 -18.28
CA ILE A 202 -23.48 -30.92 -17.36
C ILE A 202 -24.39 -29.82 -17.88
N LEU A 203 -25.68 -30.14 -17.97
CA LEU A 203 -26.73 -29.19 -18.33
C LEU A 203 -27.15 -28.36 -17.12
N VAL A 204 -27.18 -27.04 -17.33
CA VAL A 204 -27.63 -26.04 -16.35
C VAL A 204 -29.06 -25.63 -16.68
N THR A 205 -29.95 -25.72 -15.69
CA THR A 205 -31.33 -25.26 -15.79
C THR A 205 -31.52 -23.92 -15.08
N ASP A 206 -32.62 -23.22 -15.38
CA ASP A 206 -32.97 -21.98 -14.68
C ASP A 206 -33.31 -22.20 -13.20
N GLU A 207 -33.78 -23.40 -12.83
CA GLU A 207 -33.99 -23.77 -11.43
C GLU A 207 -32.66 -23.87 -10.68
N ASP A 208 -31.63 -24.44 -11.32
CA ASP A 208 -30.27 -24.51 -10.75
C ASP A 208 -29.72 -23.10 -10.48
N ARG A 209 -29.93 -22.17 -11.44
CA ARG A 209 -29.52 -20.76 -11.31
C ARG A 209 -30.20 -20.10 -10.12
N LYS A 210 -31.53 -20.18 -10.06
CA LYS A 210 -32.33 -19.57 -8.97
C LYS A 210 -31.93 -20.13 -7.61
N LYS A 211 -31.66 -21.43 -7.52
CA LYS A 211 -31.23 -22.10 -6.29
C LYS A 211 -29.92 -21.51 -5.77
N ILE A 212 -28.90 -21.41 -6.62
CA ILE A 212 -27.59 -20.87 -6.20
C ILE A 212 -27.64 -19.37 -5.94
N GLU A 213 -28.43 -18.61 -6.72
CA GLU A 213 -28.62 -17.18 -6.46
C GLU A 213 -29.31 -16.89 -5.11
N SER A 214 -30.06 -17.86 -4.57
CA SER A 214 -30.70 -17.74 -3.25
C SER A 214 -29.75 -17.93 -2.06
N TRP A 215 -28.56 -18.48 -2.29
CA TRP A 215 -27.58 -18.73 -1.23
C TRP A 215 -26.96 -17.43 -0.72
N ASP A 216 -26.74 -17.38 0.59
CA ASP A 216 -25.81 -16.41 1.17
C ASP A 216 -24.37 -16.90 1.03
N ASP A 217 -23.46 -16.00 1.40
CA ASP A 217 -22.02 -16.27 1.35
C ASP A 217 -21.60 -17.51 2.15
N ASN A 218 -22.15 -17.69 3.36
CA ASN A 218 -21.81 -18.84 4.21
C ASN A 218 -22.26 -20.17 3.59
N GLU A 219 -23.47 -20.23 3.04
CA GLU A 219 -23.97 -21.41 2.35
C GLU A 219 -23.14 -21.71 1.10
N LEU A 220 -22.81 -20.69 0.32
CA LEU A 220 -21.98 -20.83 -0.87
C LEU A 220 -20.59 -21.37 -0.53
N ARG A 221 -19.90 -20.78 0.47
CA ARG A 221 -18.58 -21.25 0.93
C ARG A 221 -18.61 -22.70 1.38
N LYS A 222 -19.62 -23.09 2.18
CA LYS A 222 -19.77 -24.49 2.62
C LYS A 222 -20.00 -25.45 1.45
N LYS A 223 -20.78 -25.04 0.45
CA LYS A 223 -21.05 -25.87 -0.73
C LYS A 223 -19.81 -26.02 -1.60
N VAL A 224 -19.13 -24.92 -1.89
CA VAL A 224 -17.87 -24.94 -2.65
C VAL A 224 -16.78 -25.70 -1.88
N GLY A 225 -16.67 -25.53 -0.56
CA GLY A 225 -15.73 -26.28 0.28
C GLY A 225 -15.86 -27.80 0.14
N LYS A 226 -17.08 -28.33 -0.05
CA LYS A 226 -17.32 -29.77 -0.30
C LYS A 226 -16.81 -30.27 -1.65
N THR A 227 -16.53 -29.37 -2.59
CA THR A 227 -15.95 -29.72 -3.89
C THR A 227 -14.42 -29.78 -3.83
N ILE A 228 -13.80 -29.28 -2.75
CA ILE A 228 -12.35 -29.16 -2.65
C ILE A 228 -11.72 -30.51 -2.30
N ILE A 229 -10.67 -30.88 -3.03
CA ILE A 229 -9.91 -32.12 -2.84
C ILE A 229 -8.42 -31.85 -2.61
N ASN A 230 -7.68 -32.87 -2.17
CA ASN A 230 -6.23 -32.82 -1.94
C ASN A 230 -5.77 -31.78 -0.90
N ILE A 231 -6.69 -31.34 -0.03
CA ILE A 231 -6.44 -30.47 1.13
C ILE A 231 -7.13 -31.13 2.34
N ASP A 232 -6.55 -30.99 3.54
CA ASP A 232 -7.11 -31.55 4.77
C ASP A 232 -8.55 -31.02 5.00
N PRO A 233 -9.56 -31.92 5.11
CA PRO A 233 -10.95 -31.53 5.35
C PRO A 233 -11.16 -30.67 6.60
N ASN A 234 -10.33 -30.82 7.63
CA ASN A 234 -10.41 -30.00 8.84
C ASN A 234 -10.01 -28.54 8.56
N ILE A 235 -9.02 -28.34 7.69
CA ILE A 235 -8.60 -26.99 7.26
C ILE A 235 -9.71 -26.35 6.44
N ILE A 236 -10.30 -27.10 5.50
CA ILE A 236 -11.43 -26.62 4.68
C ILE A 236 -12.60 -26.23 5.60
N ALA A 237 -13.00 -27.10 6.53
CA ALA A 237 -14.10 -26.83 7.44
C ALA A 237 -13.86 -25.58 8.30
N LYS A 238 -12.62 -25.40 8.80
CA LYS A 238 -12.22 -24.22 9.54
C LYS A 238 -12.38 -22.95 8.71
N GLU A 239 -11.81 -22.91 7.51
CA GLU A 239 -11.87 -21.74 6.63
C GLU A 239 -13.29 -21.42 6.15
N CYS A 240 -14.11 -22.43 5.83
CA CYS A 240 -15.53 -22.23 5.50
C CYS A 240 -16.36 -21.64 6.65
N SER A 241 -15.93 -21.84 7.90
CA SER A 241 -16.63 -21.37 9.10
C SER A 241 -16.11 -20.01 9.61
N LYS A 242 -15.02 -19.52 9.04
CA LYS A 242 -14.35 -18.29 9.45
C LYS A 242 -15.27 -17.08 9.25
N PRO A 243 -15.38 -16.18 10.26
CA PRO A 243 -16.16 -14.95 10.13
C PRO A 243 -15.55 -14.03 9.06
N HIS A 244 -16.40 -13.38 8.27
CA HIS A 244 -15.96 -12.41 7.26
C HIS A 244 -15.88 -11.02 7.82
N GLY A 245 -14.73 -10.37 7.59
CA GLY A 245 -14.46 -9.01 8.03
C GLY A 245 -13.47 -8.31 7.11
N VAL A 246 -13.37 -6.99 7.27
CA VAL A 246 -12.54 -6.13 6.43
C VAL A 246 -11.04 -6.52 6.48
N TYR A 247 -10.62 -7.17 7.56
CA TYR A 247 -9.23 -7.57 7.79
C TYR A 247 -8.82 -8.86 7.06
N GLU A 248 -9.76 -9.62 6.50
CA GLU A 248 -9.43 -10.88 5.85
C GLU A 248 -8.82 -10.69 4.46
N ILE A 249 -7.83 -11.52 4.12
CA ILE A 249 -7.08 -11.40 2.87
C ILE A 249 -7.95 -11.89 1.71
N ALA A 250 -8.63 -13.01 1.90
CA ALA A 250 -9.72 -13.52 1.09
C ALA A 250 -10.78 -14.17 1.99
N ASP A 251 -11.88 -14.59 1.39
CA ASP A 251 -12.96 -15.26 2.10
C ASP A 251 -12.57 -16.70 2.52
N MET A 252 -11.67 -17.35 1.79
CA MET A 252 -11.01 -18.58 2.25
C MET A 252 -9.55 -18.58 1.83
N GLU A 253 -8.64 -18.99 2.73
CA GLU A 253 -7.22 -19.17 2.43
C GLU A 253 -6.74 -20.58 2.78
N LEU A 254 -6.53 -21.43 1.76
CA LEU A 254 -6.10 -22.81 1.98
C LEU A 254 -4.62 -23.00 1.63
N PRO A 255 -3.79 -23.55 2.53
CA PRO A 255 -2.41 -23.89 2.21
C PRO A 255 -2.39 -25.07 1.24
N ILE A 256 -1.66 -24.91 0.14
CA ILE A 256 -1.44 -25.94 -0.88
C ILE A 256 0.05 -26.12 -1.13
N LYS A 257 0.47 -27.30 -1.55
CA LYS A 257 1.88 -27.58 -1.84
C LYS A 257 2.09 -27.72 -3.33
N ASN A 258 3.11 -27.06 -3.84
CA ASN A 258 3.62 -27.33 -5.17
C ASN A 258 4.26 -28.73 -5.17
N LYS A 259 3.78 -29.63 -6.04
CA LYS A 259 4.23 -31.03 -6.11
C LYS A 259 5.70 -31.15 -6.56
N ASP A 260 6.22 -30.16 -7.30
CA ASP A 260 7.55 -30.20 -7.90
C ASP A 260 8.65 -29.74 -6.95
N ASN A 261 8.36 -28.77 -6.07
CA ASN A 261 9.34 -28.15 -5.17
C ASN A 261 8.96 -28.16 -3.68
N TYR A 262 7.78 -28.69 -3.34
CA TYR A 262 7.24 -28.78 -1.98
C TYR A 262 7.06 -27.44 -1.24
N ASN A 263 7.20 -26.31 -1.92
CA ASN A 263 6.93 -25.00 -1.33
C ASN A 263 5.43 -24.85 -1.03
N THR A 264 5.13 -24.12 0.05
CA THR A 264 3.75 -23.81 0.44
C THR A 264 3.28 -22.56 -0.29
N TYR A 265 2.14 -22.69 -0.95
CA TYR A 265 1.36 -21.65 -1.60
C TYR A 265 0.01 -21.51 -0.88
N TYR A 266 -0.72 -20.44 -1.18
CA TYR A 266 -2.03 -20.17 -0.59
C TYR A 266 -3.08 -20.04 -1.68
N LEU A 267 -4.00 -21.00 -1.71
CA LEU A 267 -5.21 -20.96 -2.53
C LEU A 267 -6.22 -20.01 -1.87
N CYS A 268 -6.31 -18.81 -2.41
CA CYS A 268 -7.17 -17.75 -1.92
C CYS A 268 -8.45 -17.71 -2.75
N MET A 269 -9.61 -17.83 -2.12
CA MET A 269 -10.90 -17.84 -2.81
C MET A 269 -11.78 -16.71 -2.29
N PRO A 270 -11.83 -15.55 -2.97
CA PRO A 270 -12.86 -14.55 -2.75
C PRO A 270 -14.20 -15.03 -3.34
N PHE A 271 -15.29 -14.79 -2.62
CA PHE A 271 -16.65 -15.21 -2.95
C PHE A 271 -17.57 -14.02 -3.22
N LYS A 272 -18.49 -14.19 -4.16
CA LYS A 272 -19.61 -13.27 -4.40
C LYS A 272 -20.92 -14.04 -4.53
N SER A 273 -21.74 -13.97 -3.47
CA SER A 273 -23.04 -14.62 -3.40
C SER A 273 -24.13 -13.85 -4.17
N GLY A 274 -25.25 -14.52 -4.47
CA GLY A 274 -26.37 -13.90 -5.19
C GLY A 274 -27.10 -12.83 -4.39
N LYS A 275 -27.03 -12.94 -3.05
CA LYS A 275 -27.52 -11.90 -2.14
C LYS A 275 -26.63 -10.66 -2.12
N GLU A 276 -25.31 -10.82 -2.35
CA GLU A 276 -24.36 -9.71 -2.34
C GLU A 276 -24.37 -8.93 -3.67
N ILE A 277 -24.44 -9.64 -4.80
CA ILE A 277 -24.39 -9.02 -6.12
C ILE A 277 -25.68 -9.23 -6.91
N LYS A 278 -26.34 -8.13 -7.29
CA LYS A 278 -27.61 -8.17 -8.04
C LYS A 278 -27.44 -8.49 -9.53
N GLY A 279 -26.31 -8.10 -10.11
CA GLY A 279 -25.99 -8.26 -11.54
C GLY A 279 -24.63 -8.90 -11.79
N LYS A 280 -24.14 -8.81 -13.02
CA LYS A 280 -22.81 -9.33 -13.38
C LYS A 280 -21.71 -8.72 -12.51
N VAL A 281 -20.68 -9.50 -12.20
CA VAL A 281 -19.48 -9.05 -11.46
C VAL A 281 -18.79 -7.95 -12.26
N LYS A 282 -18.66 -6.78 -11.66
CA LYS A 282 -18.07 -5.58 -12.25
C LYS A 282 -16.57 -5.49 -11.95
N GLU A 283 -15.87 -4.64 -12.68
CA GLU A 283 -14.42 -4.45 -12.55
C GLU A 283 -14.01 -3.88 -11.19
N ASP A 284 -14.88 -3.12 -10.52
CA ASP A 284 -14.66 -2.60 -9.16
C ASP A 284 -14.51 -3.71 -8.11
N LEU A 285 -14.81 -4.97 -8.41
CA LEU A 285 -14.56 -6.13 -7.53
C LEU A 285 -13.17 -6.77 -7.75
N THR A 286 -12.38 -6.29 -8.71
CA THR A 286 -11.03 -6.82 -8.99
C THR A 286 -10.05 -6.62 -7.83
N TYR A 287 -10.24 -5.60 -6.98
CA TYR A 287 -9.37 -5.42 -5.81
C TYR A 287 -9.41 -6.63 -4.87
N GLN A 288 -10.54 -7.33 -4.75
CA GLN A 288 -10.64 -8.54 -3.92
C GLN A 288 -9.86 -9.72 -4.51
N VAL A 289 -9.78 -9.77 -5.85
CA VAL A 289 -8.96 -10.75 -6.58
C VAL A 289 -7.48 -10.44 -6.43
N PHE A 290 -7.11 -9.16 -6.35
CA PHE A 290 -5.72 -8.73 -6.33
C PHE A 290 -5.13 -8.61 -4.92
N ARG A 291 -5.97 -8.39 -3.91
CA ARG A 291 -5.57 -8.27 -2.50
C ARG A 291 -4.66 -9.41 -2.03
N PRO A 292 -4.92 -10.70 -2.31
CA PRO A 292 -4.03 -11.78 -1.87
C PRO A 292 -2.56 -11.61 -2.27
N TYR A 293 -2.29 -11.02 -3.43
CA TYR A 293 -0.91 -10.81 -3.90
C TYR A 293 -0.16 -9.74 -3.11
N THR A 294 -0.85 -8.81 -2.44
CA THR A 294 -0.18 -7.84 -1.56
C THR A 294 0.28 -8.46 -0.23
N TYR A 295 -0.24 -9.63 0.13
CA TYR A 295 0.10 -10.34 1.37
C TYR A 295 1.00 -11.55 1.14
N PHE A 296 0.69 -12.37 0.14
CA PHE A 296 1.43 -13.62 -0.13
C PHE A 296 2.38 -13.54 -1.32
N GLY A 297 2.40 -12.41 -2.06
CA GLY A 297 3.23 -12.24 -3.25
C GLY A 297 2.99 -13.35 -4.29
N GLU A 298 4.06 -13.88 -4.86
CA GLU A 298 4.02 -14.97 -5.86
C GLU A 298 3.46 -16.31 -5.33
N ARG A 299 3.32 -16.44 -4.00
CA ARG A 299 2.76 -17.64 -3.36
C ARG A 299 1.24 -17.63 -3.32
N ALA A 300 0.59 -16.54 -3.74
CA ALA A 300 -0.85 -16.47 -3.88
C ALA A 300 -1.31 -17.15 -5.18
N ILE A 301 -2.32 -18.02 -5.07
CA ILE A 301 -3.09 -18.52 -6.21
C ILE A 301 -4.55 -18.17 -5.93
N VAL A 302 -5.16 -17.39 -6.81
CA VAL A 302 -6.51 -16.87 -6.57
C VAL A 302 -7.52 -17.63 -7.41
N VAL A 303 -8.60 -18.12 -6.82
CA VAL A 303 -9.74 -18.68 -7.55
C VAL A 303 -10.98 -17.89 -7.15
N PHE A 304 -11.37 -16.94 -7.99
CA PHE A 304 -12.53 -16.09 -7.74
C PHE A 304 -13.83 -16.87 -7.99
N ILE A 305 -14.69 -16.90 -6.98
CA ILE A 305 -15.94 -17.64 -6.99
C ILE A 305 -17.13 -16.67 -7.04
N SER A 306 -18.03 -16.84 -7.98
CA SER A 306 -19.23 -15.99 -8.07
C SER A 306 -20.42 -16.75 -8.63
N VAL A 307 -21.61 -16.52 -8.07
CA VAL A 307 -22.84 -17.10 -8.61
C VAL A 307 -23.28 -16.46 -9.93
N LYS A 308 -22.79 -15.24 -10.21
CA LYS A 308 -23.11 -14.50 -11.45
C LYS A 308 -21.91 -14.41 -12.36
N GLU A 309 -22.20 -14.35 -13.66
CA GLU A 309 -21.22 -14.06 -14.71
C GLU A 309 -20.50 -12.73 -14.48
N ALA A 310 -19.27 -12.61 -14.97
CA ALA A 310 -18.51 -11.37 -14.92
C ALA A 310 -18.69 -10.53 -16.20
N THR A 311 -18.44 -9.23 -16.07
CA THR A 311 -18.38 -8.32 -17.22
C THR A 311 -17.06 -8.47 -17.97
N GLU A 312 -17.04 -8.09 -19.24
CA GLU A 312 -15.82 -8.09 -20.06
C GLU A 312 -14.69 -7.22 -19.45
N PRO A 313 -14.95 -6.03 -18.89
CA PRO A 313 -13.94 -5.27 -18.16
C PRO A 313 -13.27 -6.03 -17.01
N PHE A 314 -14.03 -6.82 -16.24
CA PHE A 314 -13.46 -7.66 -15.18
C PHE A 314 -12.50 -8.71 -15.73
N TYR A 315 -12.90 -9.41 -16.80
CA TYR A 315 -12.03 -10.39 -17.48
C TYR A 315 -10.78 -9.74 -18.08
N ASN A 316 -10.91 -8.55 -18.67
CA ASN A 316 -9.78 -7.80 -19.20
C ASN A 316 -8.79 -7.42 -18.09
N SER A 317 -9.28 -7.07 -16.91
CA SER A 317 -8.43 -6.80 -15.75
C SER A 317 -7.69 -8.04 -15.25
N ILE A 318 -8.35 -9.20 -15.15
CA ILE A 318 -7.68 -10.47 -14.83
C ILE A 318 -6.64 -10.82 -15.90
N LYS A 319 -6.98 -10.69 -17.18
CA LYS A 319 -6.06 -10.96 -18.30
C LYS A 319 -4.83 -10.07 -18.24
N ARG A 320 -4.99 -8.78 -17.94
CA ARG A 320 -3.87 -7.84 -17.75
C ARG A 320 -3.00 -8.23 -16.56
N ALA A 321 -3.60 -8.64 -15.44
CA ALA A 321 -2.86 -9.09 -14.27
C ALA A 321 -2.04 -10.35 -14.57
N LYS A 322 -2.62 -11.34 -15.25
CA LYS A 322 -1.89 -12.53 -15.72
C LYS A 322 -0.73 -12.18 -16.62
N ALA A 323 -0.98 -11.36 -17.65
CA ALA A 323 0.00 -11.06 -18.68
C ALA A 323 1.15 -10.16 -18.20
N ASN A 324 0.85 -9.18 -17.35
CA ASN A 324 1.82 -8.16 -16.96
C ASN A 324 2.44 -8.42 -15.57
N LEU A 325 1.72 -9.09 -14.67
CA LEU A 325 2.13 -9.30 -13.28
C LEU A 325 2.37 -10.77 -12.94
N ASN A 326 2.13 -11.69 -13.90
CA ASN A 326 2.26 -13.14 -13.71
C ASN A 326 1.44 -13.68 -12.50
N TRP A 327 0.29 -13.07 -12.24
CA TRP A 327 -0.60 -13.47 -11.16
C TRP A 327 -1.44 -14.69 -11.57
N GLU A 328 -1.36 -15.78 -10.80
CA GLU A 328 -2.13 -17.00 -11.06
C GLU A 328 -3.59 -16.88 -10.58
N VAL A 329 -4.43 -16.30 -11.44
CA VAL A 329 -5.84 -16.02 -11.14
C VAL A 329 -6.77 -16.94 -11.93
N HIS A 330 -7.70 -17.62 -11.30
CA HIS A 330 -8.75 -18.39 -11.97
C HIS A 330 -10.13 -17.89 -11.55
N THR A 331 -11.14 -18.31 -12.31
CA THR A 331 -12.53 -17.95 -12.10
C THR A 331 -13.39 -19.20 -12.17
N ILE A 332 -14.21 -19.44 -11.16
CA ILE A 332 -15.32 -20.41 -11.20
C ILE A 332 -16.58 -19.59 -10.97
N ILE A 333 -17.17 -19.12 -12.07
CA ILE A 333 -18.30 -18.18 -12.01
C ILE A 333 -19.49 -18.65 -12.84
N GLY A 334 -20.69 -18.21 -12.48
CA GLY A 334 -21.92 -18.46 -13.22
C GLY A 334 -22.12 -19.94 -13.53
N ASP A 335 -22.27 -20.29 -14.81
CA ASP A 335 -22.56 -21.67 -15.24
C ASP A 335 -21.49 -22.66 -14.80
N THR A 336 -20.23 -22.26 -14.80
CA THR A 336 -19.12 -23.13 -14.38
C THR A 336 -19.27 -23.55 -12.93
N LEU A 337 -19.65 -22.61 -12.05
CA LEU A 337 -19.92 -22.91 -10.64
C LEU A 337 -21.13 -23.85 -10.49
N ILE A 338 -22.21 -23.58 -11.21
CA ILE A 338 -23.42 -24.42 -11.18
C ILE A 338 -23.10 -25.85 -11.60
N LYS A 339 -22.37 -26.03 -12.71
CA LYS A 339 -21.98 -27.34 -13.20
C LYS A 339 -21.09 -28.08 -12.20
N LEU A 340 -20.12 -27.39 -11.59
CA LEU A 340 -19.26 -27.98 -10.55
C LEU A 340 -20.06 -28.46 -9.34
N LEU A 341 -21.01 -27.64 -8.86
CA LEU A 341 -21.86 -28.01 -7.72
C LEU A 341 -22.79 -29.19 -8.07
N LYS A 342 -23.33 -29.22 -9.29
CA LYS A 342 -24.21 -30.29 -9.77
C LYS A 342 -23.48 -31.61 -9.95
N TYR A 343 -22.26 -31.58 -10.48
CA TYR A 343 -21.38 -32.77 -10.54
C TYR A 343 -21.24 -33.42 -9.16
N ASN A 344 -21.07 -32.58 -8.14
CA ASN A 344 -20.87 -33.01 -6.76
C ASN A 344 -22.20 -33.26 -6.00
N SER A 345 -23.35 -33.28 -6.69
CA SER A 345 -24.69 -33.49 -6.08
C SER A 345 -25.02 -32.50 -4.95
N LEU A 346 -24.54 -31.25 -5.08
CA LEU A 346 -24.72 -30.20 -4.06
C LEU A 346 -25.91 -29.27 -4.33
N ILE A 347 -26.44 -29.33 -5.56
CA ILE A 347 -27.66 -28.67 -6.03
C ILE A 347 -28.57 -29.63 -6.74
#